data_AF-A0A1I2C3W0-F1
#
_entry.id   AF-A0A1I2C3W0-F1
#
_cell.length_a   1.000
_cell.length_b   1.000
_cell.length_c   1.000
_cell.angle_alpha   90.00
_cell.angle_beta   90.00
_cell.angle_gamma   90.00
#
_symmetry.space_group_name_H-M   'P 1'
#
loop_
_entity.id
_entity.type
_entity.pdbx_description
1 polymer ?
#
loop_
_entity_poly.entity_id
_entity_poly.type
_entity_poly.pdbx_seq_one_letter_code
_entity_poly.pdbx_strand_id
1 'polypeptide(L)'
;MQKLPIGIQDFRKLRTENALYVDKTELIFQMVQGGGDYYFLSRPRRFGKSLLISTLKEIFLGNKDLFSGLWIEEKITWEKHPILHFDFASASFKEIGLEKVLHKRLNEIATQYQIGLQESNLISRFEELIRKLAEKENKVVILIDEYDRPMTEYLNNIPQAEANRETIKDFFSIIKPNDAFIRFFFMTGVSKFSKVSMFSGFNNLNDITFNPFYANLAGYTQIELEHYFEEYLQAAEIAQNMNREELLTQIRTWYNGYNWGGETGVYNPFSILCFFSNKGKFANYWFETGTPTFLVKLISEKFLYDFEEILADESIFSNFRLDDLDAVSLLLQTGYLTVKRRKGQRLYLGYPNHEVRQSLIQHLLAGYMKETTPSVSPLVWQIADAFAEKGLEKVVKFFNIVFANIPYQIFEEKSERYYHAIIFLVFLLIGYEMQSEVSTSEGRVDAVLQTEKEIYVIEFKVEDSAEVALAQIKEKKYYEKYLHLGKTVLLLGFSCKNKGIKECKLETLER
;
A
#
# COMPACT_ATOMS: atom_id res chain seq x y z
N MET A 1 -28.84 -8.64 -10.02
CA MET A 1 -27.61 -8.14 -9.37
C MET A 1 -27.52 -8.66 -7.95
N GLN A 2 -26.53 -9.51 -7.67
CA GLN A 2 -26.19 -9.88 -6.28
C GLN A 2 -25.69 -8.66 -5.51
N LYS A 3 -25.94 -8.59 -4.20
CA LYS A 3 -25.49 -7.47 -3.36
C LYS A 3 -23.95 -7.40 -3.30
N LEU A 4 -23.38 -6.20 -3.46
CA LEU A 4 -21.94 -5.98 -3.28
C LEU A 4 -21.56 -6.12 -1.79
N PRO A 5 -20.54 -6.95 -1.43
CA PRO A 5 -20.14 -7.21 -0.04
C PRO A 5 -19.25 -6.10 0.56
N ILE A 6 -19.60 -4.82 0.40
CA ILE A 6 -18.78 -3.71 0.93
C ILE A 6 -18.71 -3.80 2.45
N GLY A 7 -17.49 -3.94 2.98
CA GLY A 7 -17.23 -4.04 4.41
C GLY A 7 -17.62 -5.39 5.03
N ILE A 8 -18.06 -6.38 4.24
CA ILE A 8 -18.32 -7.73 4.74
C ILE A 8 -17.00 -8.51 4.76
N GLN A 9 -16.55 -8.87 5.96
CA GLN A 9 -15.35 -9.69 6.18
C GLN A 9 -15.67 -11.11 6.65
N ASP A 10 -16.92 -11.36 7.02
CA ASP A 10 -17.38 -12.68 7.47
C ASP A 10 -17.96 -13.46 6.28
N PHE A 11 -17.32 -14.59 5.94
CA PHE A 11 -17.69 -15.42 4.81
C PHE A 11 -19.10 -16.01 4.98
N ARG A 12 -19.44 -16.48 6.18
CA ARG A 12 -20.78 -17.00 6.47
C ARG A 12 -21.84 -15.94 6.19
N LYS A 13 -21.70 -14.73 6.72
CA LYS A 13 -22.59 -13.59 6.46
C LYS A 13 -22.71 -13.32 4.96
N LEU A 14 -21.58 -13.26 4.25
CA LEU A 14 -21.54 -13.03 2.80
C LEU A 14 -22.40 -14.07 2.05
N ARG A 15 -22.23 -15.36 2.37
CA ARG A 15 -22.99 -16.45 1.73
C ARG A 15 -24.47 -16.44 2.12
N THR A 16 -24.79 -16.22 3.39
CA THR A 16 -26.19 -16.17 3.86
C THR A 16 -26.97 -14.98 3.31
N GLU A 17 -26.32 -13.85 3.04
CA GLU A 17 -26.94 -12.68 2.42
C GLU A 17 -26.99 -12.78 0.88
N ASN A 18 -26.53 -13.88 0.28
CA ASN A 18 -26.38 -14.05 -1.17
C ASN A 18 -25.64 -12.86 -1.81
N ALA A 19 -24.61 -12.37 -1.13
CA ALA A 19 -23.75 -11.31 -1.65
C ALA A 19 -22.74 -11.88 -2.65
N LEU A 20 -22.30 -11.02 -3.57
CA LEU A 20 -21.33 -11.39 -4.61
C LEU A 20 -20.03 -11.90 -3.96
N TYR A 21 -19.58 -13.07 -4.38
CA TYR A 21 -18.31 -13.67 -3.95
C TYR A 21 -17.48 -13.99 -5.20
N VAL A 22 -16.24 -13.52 -5.25
CA VAL A 22 -15.27 -13.96 -6.25
C VAL A 22 -14.60 -15.21 -5.69
N ASP A 23 -14.84 -16.35 -6.34
CA ASP A 23 -14.38 -17.64 -5.84
C ASP A 23 -12.85 -17.78 -5.93
N LYS A 24 -12.21 -17.91 -4.75
CA LYS A 24 -10.76 -18.16 -4.61
C LYS A 24 -10.46 -19.57 -4.09
N THR A 25 -11.48 -20.42 -4.00
CA THR A 25 -11.38 -21.66 -3.25
C THR A 25 -10.50 -22.71 -3.92
N GLU A 26 -10.22 -22.60 -5.22
CA GLU A 26 -9.18 -23.39 -5.90
C GLU A 26 -7.78 -23.12 -5.33
N LEU A 27 -7.38 -21.86 -5.18
CA LEU A 27 -6.08 -21.50 -4.59
C LEU A 27 -6.02 -21.88 -3.11
N ILE A 28 -7.13 -21.77 -2.39
CA ILE A 28 -7.23 -22.20 -0.99
C ILE A 28 -7.04 -23.72 -0.88
N PHE A 29 -7.66 -24.49 -1.78
CA PHE A 29 -7.50 -25.95 -1.82
C PHE A 29 -6.03 -26.35 -1.96
N GLN A 30 -5.31 -25.71 -2.87
CA GLN A 30 -3.88 -25.96 -3.09
C GLN A 30 -3.04 -25.66 -1.85
N MET A 31 -3.41 -24.63 -1.09
CA MET A 31 -2.75 -24.31 0.19
C MET A 31 -3.06 -25.34 1.29
N VAL A 32 -4.31 -25.82 1.36
CA VAL A 32 -4.77 -26.74 2.41
C VAL A 32 -4.33 -28.20 2.15
N GLN A 33 -4.16 -28.59 0.89
CA GLN A 33 -3.79 -29.95 0.48
C GLN A 33 -2.35 -30.08 -0.04
N GLY A 34 -1.67 -28.98 -0.37
CA GLY A 34 -0.34 -28.96 -1.01
C GLY A 34 0.84 -29.35 -0.13
N GLY A 35 0.61 -29.97 1.04
CA GLY A 35 1.64 -30.53 1.92
C GLY A 35 2.36 -29.54 2.84
N GLY A 36 2.09 -28.24 2.73
CA GLY A 36 2.50 -27.25 3.74
C GLY A 36 1.39 -27.02 4.76
N ASP A 37 1.76 -26.83 6.02
CA ASP A 37 0.80 -26.58 7.13
C ASP A 37 0.91 -25.16 7.71
N TYR A 38 1.92 -24.37 7.31
CA TYR A 38 2.24 -23.08 7.92
C TYR A 38 2.44 -22.00 6.86
N TYR A 39 1.51 -21.06 6.79
CA TYR A 39 1.49 -20.03 5.76
C TYR A 39 1.44 -18.61 6.30
N PHE A 40 2.12 -17.71 5.60
CA PHE A 40 2.06 -16.28 5.81
C PHE A 40 1.74 -15.54 4.52
N LEU A 41 0.76 -14.64 4.59
CA LEU A 41 0.40 -13.74 3.49
C LEU A 41 0.36 -12.29 3.98
N SER A 42 1.19 -11.43 3.41
CA SER A 42 1.06 -9.98 3.54
C SER A 42 0.34 -9.40 2.31
N ARG A 43 -0.67 -8.58 2.57
CA ARG A 43 -1.32 -7.73 1.55
C ARG A 43 -1.73 -6.40 2.17
N PRO A 44 -1.90 -5.33 1.37
CA PRO A 44 -2.39 -4.06 1.87
C PRO A 44 -3.77 -4.17 2.56
N ARG A 45 -4.16 -3.14 3.30
CA ARG A 45 -5.49 -3.08 3.93
C ARG A 45 -6.59 -3.26 2.87
N ARG A 46 -7.73 -3.82 3.26
CA ARG A 46 -8.90 -4.00 2.39
C ARG A 46 -8.70 -4.84 1.10
N PHE A 47 -7.67 -5.69 1.06
CA PHE A 47 -7.47 -6.68 -0.01
C PHE A 47 -8.24 -8.01 0.16
N GLY A 48 -9.08 -8.12 1.19
CA GLY A 48 -9.85 -9.35 1.45
C GLY A 48 -9.15 -10.38 2.33
N LYS A 49 -8.08 -10.00 3.06
CA LYS A 49 -7.35 -10.89 3.98
C LYS A 49 -8.26 -11.48 5.08
N SER A 50 -9.04 -10.64 5.75
CA SER A 50 -9.99 -11.09 6.79
C SER A 50 -11.10 -11.98 6.22
N LEU A 51 -11.54 -11.72 4.99
CA LEU A 51 -12.49 -12.60 4.29
C LEU A 51 -11.86 -13.96 3.97
N LEU A 52 -10.58 -13.99 3.57
CA LEU A 52 -9.83 -15.23 3.38
C LEU A 52 -9.69 -16.02 4.69
N ILE A 53 -9.37 -15.35 5.81
CA ILE A 53 -9.33 -15.96 7.15
C ILE A 53 -10.70 -16.57 7.50
N SER A 54 -11.78 -15.82 7.31
CA SER A 54 -13.14 -16.29 7.57
C SER A 54 -13.52 -17.46 6.65
N THR A 55 -13.10 -17.45 5.39
CA THR A 55 -13.30 -18.56 4.45
C THR A 55 -12.58 -19.83 4.93
N LEU A 56 -11.30 -19.72 5.30
CA LEU A 56 -10.52 -20.83 5.88
C LEU A 56 -11.17 -21.38 7.16
N LYS A 57 -11.61 -20.49 8.06
CA LYS A 57 -12.33 -20.86 9.27
C LYS A 57 -13.56 -21.72 8.95
N GLU A 58 -14.39 -21.30 7.99
CA GLU A 58 -15.62 -22.03 7.65
C GLU A 58 -15.33 -23.37 6.94
N ILE A 59 -14.22 -23.48 6.18
CA ILE A 59 -13.72 -24.75 5.64
C ILE A 59 -13.41 -25.73 6.77
N PHE A 60 -12.56 -25.33 7.72
CA PHE A 60 -12.10 -26.20 8.80
C PHE A 60 -13.15 -26.46 9.88
N LEU A 61 -14.22 -25.66 9.95
CA LEU A 61 -15.41 -25.97 10.75
C LEU A 61 -16.34 -27.00 10.08
N GLY A 62 -16.04 -27.41 8.83
CA GLY A 62 -16.80 -28.41 8.10
C GLY A 62 -18.15 -27.91 7.58
N ASN A 63 -18.32 -26.60 7.37
CA ASN A 63 -19.61 -26.02 7.00
C ASN A 63 -19.87 -26.09 5.47
N LYS A 64 -19.97 -27.30 4.91
CA LYS A 64 -20.11 -27.58 3.47
C LYS A 64 -21.18 -26.72 2.79
N ASP A 65 -22.35 -26.55 3.41
CA ASP A 65 -23.49 -25.83 2.82
C ASP A 65 -23.16 -24.38 2.42
N LEU A 66 -22.23 -23.71 3.12
CA LEU A 66 -21.80 -22.35 2.77
C LEU A 66 -21.04 -22.29 1.44
N PHE A 67 -20.47 -23.41 1.00
CA PHE A 67 -19.62 -23.52 -0.19
C PHE A 67 -20.36 -24.06 -1.40
N SER A 68 -21.69 -24.20 -1.34
CA SER A 68 -22.45 -24.68 -2.48
C SER A 68 -22.27 -23.80 -3.72
N GLY A 69 -21.92 -24.44 -4.84
CA GLY A 69 -21.60 -23.80 -6.12
C GLY A 69 -20.19 -23.20 -6.21
N LEU A 70 -19.35 -23.36 -5.19
CA LEU A 70 -17.93 -22.96 -5.24
C LEU A 70 -17.05 -24.15 -5.66
N TRP A 71 -15.89 -23.85 -6.24
CA TRP A 71 -14.97 -24.83 -6.80
C TRP A 71 -14.59 -25.95 -5.80
N ILE A 72 -14.40 -25.59 -4.52
CA ILE A 72 -13.93 -26.52 -3.48
C ILE A 72 -15.00 -27.49 -2.95
N GLU A 73 -16.29 -27.27 -3.22
CA GLU A 73 -17.42 -27.99 -2.61
C GLU A 73 -17.23 -29.52 -2.55
N GLU A 74 -16.80 -30.10 -3.67
CA GLU A 74 -16.61 -31.55 -3.87
C GLU A 74 -15.13 -31.95 -3.99
N LYS A 75 -14.21 -31.10 -3.54
CA LYS A 75 -12.76 -31.31 -3.68
C LYS A 75 -12.09 -31.75 -2.39
N ILE A 76 -12.75 -31.58 -1.24
CA ILE A 76 -12.21 -31.91 0.08
C ILE A 76 -13.15 -32.78 0.88
N THR A 77 -12.59 -33.48 1.86
CA THR A 77 -13.35 -34.02 2.99
C THR A 77 -13.60 -32.89 3.98
N TRP A 78 -14.86 -32.69 4.37
CA TRP A 78 -15.30 -31.63 5.30
C TRP A 78 -15.05 -32.03 6.77
N GLU A 79 -13.81 -32.38 7.08
CA GLU A 79 -13.37 -32.72 8.44
C GLU A 79 -13.40 -31.49 9.35
N LYS A 80 -13.87 -31.68 10.58
CA LYS A 80 -13.99 -30.61 11.57
C LYS A 80 -12.73 -30.53 12.43
N HIS A 81 -12.24 -29.32 12.60
CA HIS A 81 -11.11 -28.99 13.45
C HIS A 81 -11.47 -27.82 14.39
N PRO A 82 -11.00 -27.85 15.66
CA PRO A 82 -11.12 -26.70 16.55
C PRO A 82 -10.29 -25.53 16.03
N ILE A 83 -10.92 -24.35 15.98
CA ILE A 83 -10.32 -23.10 15.49
C ILE A 83 -9.85 -22.22 16.64
N LEU A 84 -8.57 -21.85 16.58
CA LEU A 84 -7.92 -20.82 17.39
C LEU A 84 -7.75 -19.56 16.55
N HIS A 85 -8.75 -18.67 16.57
CA HIS A 85 -8.73 -17.43 15.79
C HIS A 85 -8.32 -16.22 16.64
N PHE A 86 -7.20 -15.59 16.31
CA PHE A 86 -6.72 -14.37 16.94
C PHE A 86 -6.85 -13.21 15.95
N ASP A 87 -7.76 -12.30 16.25
CA ASP A 87 -7.98 -11.07 15.48
C ASP A 87 -7.47 -9.88 16.30
N PHE A 88 -6.38 -9.28 15.85
CA PHE A 88 -5.79 -8.12 16.50
C PHE A 88 -6.47 -6.80 16.08
N ALA A 89 -7.42 -6.82 15.14
CA ALA A 89 -8.07 -5.62 14.62
C ALA A 89 -9.05 -4.95 15.61
N SER A 90 -9.63 -5.72 16.53
CA SER A 90 -10.63 -5.19 17.48
C SER A 90 -10.04 -4.83 18.85
N ALA A 91 -8.73 -4.98 19.05
CA ALA A 91 -8.09 -4.86 20.36
C ALA A 91 -7.59 -3.42 20.65
N SER A 92 -7.82 -2.96 21.88
CA SER A 92 -7.28 -1.70 22.39
C SER A 92 -5.95 -1.94 23.09
N PHE A 93 -4.85 -1.97 22.34
CA PHE A 93 -3.51 -2.21 22.90
C PHE A 93 -3.03 -1.06 23.77
N LYS A 94 -3.40 0.19 23.42
CA LYS A 94 -3.01 1.41 24.15
C LYS A 94 -3.57 1.48 25.56
N GLU A 95 -4.77 0.97 25.77
CA GLU A 95 -5.45 1.04 27.06
C GLU A 95 -5.17 -0.21 27.91
N ILE A 96 -5.17 -1.39 27.28
CA ILE A 96 -5.19 -2.67 27.99
C ILE A 96 -3.80 -3.31 28.05
N GLY A 97 -2.96 -3.08 27.03
CA GLY A 97 -1.70 -3.78 26.83
C GLY A 97 -1.88 -5.12 26.12
N LEU A 98 -0.90 -5.49 25.29
CA LEU A 98 -0.95 -6.68 24.43
C LEU A 98 -1.12 -7.99 25.21
N GLU A 99 -0.36 -8.19 26.28
CA GLU A 99 -0.39 -9.44 27.05
C GLU A 99 -1.79 -9.73 27.63
N LYS A 100 -2.45 -8.69 28.18
CA LYS A 100 -3.82 -8.81 28.71
C LYS A 100 -4.85 -9.10 27.61
N VAL A 101 -4.69 -8.51 26.43
CA VAL A 101 -5.53 -8.81 25.26
C VAL A 101 -5.40 -10.29 24.88
N LEU A 102 -4.17 -10.81 24.85
CA LEU A 102 -3.92 -12.21 24.53
C LEU A 102 -4.52 -13.16 25.59
N HIS A 103 -4.35 -12.86 26.88
CA HIS A 103 -5.00 -13.61 27.95
C HIS A 103 -6.52 -13.62 27.83
N LYS A 104 -7.13 -12.47 27.56
CA LYS A 104 -8.58 -12.36 27.34
C LYS A 104 -9.00 -13.26 26.17
N ARG A 105 -8.26 -13.23 25.06
CA ARG A 105 -8.58 -14.03 23.88
C ARG A 105 -8.47 -15.53 24.12
N LEU A 106 -7.43 -15.98 24.83
CA LEU A 106 -7.30 -17.38 25.24
C LEU A 106 -8.48 -17.82 26.13
N ASN A 107 -8.93 -16.97 27.05
CA ASN A 107 -10.09 -17.26 27.91
C ASN A 107 -11.40 -17.37 27.11
N GLU A 108 -11.62 -16.48 26.14
CA GLU A 108 -12.81 -16.53 25.26
C GLU A 108 -12.87 -17.85 24.49
N ILE A 109 -11.74 -18.24 23.89
CA ILE A 109 -11.65 -19.49 23.14
C ILE A 109 -11.81 -20.71 24.06
N ALA A 110 -11.11 -20.72 25.21
CA ALA A 110 -11.24 -21.80 26.18
C ALA A 110 -12.68 -21.96 26.66
N THR A 111 -13.39 -20.85 26.89
CA THR A 111 -14.80 -20.84 27.28
C THR A 111 -15.69 -21.40 26.15
N GLN A 112 -15.45 -20.98 24.90
CA GLN A 112 -16.18 -21.47 23.72
C GLN A 112 -16.12 -23.00 23.59
N TYR A 113 -14.94 -23.59 23.83
CA TYR A 113 -14.74 -25.04 23.75
C TYR A 113 -14.88 -25.76 25.09
N GLN A 114 -15.28 -25.06 26.16
CA GLN A 114 -15.43 -25.63 27.50
C GLN A 114 -14.15 -26.32 28.00
N ILE A 115 -13.01 -25.64 27.83
CA ILE A 115 -11.69 -26.06 28.32
C ILE A 115 -11.35 -25.25 29.56
N GLY A 116 -11.01 -25.93 30.66
CA GLY A 116 -10.44 -25.29 31.83
C GLY A 116 -8.93 -25.11 31.67
N LEU A 117 -8.46 -23.86 31.75
CA LEU A 117 -7.04 -23.51 31.77
C LEU A 117 -6.55 -23.39 33.21
N GLN A 118 -5.46 -24.06 33.54
CA GLN A 118 -4.85 -24.07 34.88
C GLN A 118 -3.57 -23.23 34.93
N GLU A 119 -2.89 -23.09 33.80
CA GLU A 119 -1.68 -22.30 33.71
C GLU A 119 -1.98 -20.80 33.92
N SER A 120 -1.02 -20.08 34.50
CA SER A 120 -1.13 -18.64 34.76
C SER A 120 -0.38 -17.81 33.71
N ASN A 121 0.79 -18.27 33.28
CA ASN A 121 1.64 -17.62 32.28
C ASN A 121 1.01 -17.69 30.88
N LEU A 122 1.09 -16.60 30.11
CA LEU A 122 0.47 -16.50 28.78
C LEU A 122 0.88 -17.62 27.82
N ILE A 123 2.16 -17.95 27.77
CA ILE A 123 2.74 -18.92 26.84
C ILE A 123 2.26 -20.33 27.22
N SER A 124 2.39 -20.71 28.49
CA SER A 124 1.94 -22.00 29.00
C SER A 124 0.43 -22.20 28.81
N ARG A 125 -0.37 -21.14 28.97
CA ARG A 125 -1.82 -21.19 28.72
C ARG A 125 -2.16 -21.45 27.26
N PHE A 126 -1.40 -20.87 26.34
CA PHE A 126 -1.62 -21.10 24.91
C PHE A 126 -1.28 -22.54 24.53
N GLU A 127 -0.15 -23.06 25.02
CA GLU A 127 0.23 -24.46 24.86
C GLU A 127 -0.81 -25.42 25.46
N GLU A 128 -1.25 -25.16 26.70
CA GLU A 128 -2.28 -25.94 27.38
C GLU A 128 -3.58 -26.00 26.55
N LEU A 129 -4.00 -24.86 26.00
CA LEU A 129 -5.19 -24.77 25.16
C LEU A 129 -5.05 -25.60 23.88
N ILE A 130 -3.91 -25.53 23.18
CA ILE A 130 -3.66 -26.30 21.96
C ILE A 130 -3.76 -27.80 22.25
N ARG A 131 -3.04 -28.28 23.28
CA ARG A 131 -2.98 -29.70 23.62
C ARG A 131 -4.35 -30.24 24.04
N LYS A 132 -5.03 -29.56 24.96
CA LYS A 132 -6.36 -29.98 25.44
C LYS A 132 -7.41 -29.99 24.34
N LEU A 133 -7.38 -29.04 23.41
CA LEU A 133 -8.30 -29.05 22.27
C LEU A 133 -8.00 -30.18 21.29
N ALA A 134 -6.72 -30.43 21.02
CA ALA A 134 -6.31 -31.51 20.13
C ALA A 134 -6.66 -32.89 20.67
N GLU A 135 -6.55 -33.08 21.99
CA GLU A 135 -6.98 -34.30 22.69
C GLU A 135 -8.50 -34.45 22.74
N LYS A 136 -9.24 -33.35 22.96
CA LYS A 136 -10.71 -33.39 23.09
C LYS A 136 -11.43 -33.57 21.75
N GLU A 137 -10.95 -32.90 20.70
CA GLU A 137 -11.65 -32.80 19.42
C GLU A 137 -10.80 -33.39 18.28
N ASN A 138 -9.85 -32.61 17.76
CA ASN A 138 -8.95 -32.97 16.66
C ASN A 138 -7.81 -31.94 16.63
N LYS A 139 -6.78 -32.17 15.82
CA LYS A 139 -5.70 -31.20 15.59
C LYS A 139 -6.24 -29.78 15.33
N VAL A 140 -5.65 -28.78 15.97
CA VAL A 140 -6.14 -27.38 15.95
C VAL A 140 -5.78 -26.67 14.65
N VAL A 141 -6.62 -25.72 14.26
CA VAL A 141 -6.32 -24.76 13.19
C VAL A 141 -6.14 -23.38 13.80
N ILE A 142 -5.00 -22.75 13.52
CA ILE A 142 -4.62 -21.46 14.10
C ILE A 142 -4.67 -20.40 13.00
N LEU A 143 -5.53 -19.39 13.19
CA LEU A 143 -5.74 -18.32 12.23
C LEU A 143 -5.42 -16.99 12.91
N ILE A 144 -4.51 -16.21 12.33
CA ILE A 144 -4.05 -14.93 12.87
C ILE A 144 -4.32 -13.81 11.86
N ASP A 145 -5.13 -12.82 12.24
CA ASP A 145 -5.41 -11.63 11.44
C ASP A 145 -4.83 -10.36 12.09
N GLU A 146 -4.37 -9.43 11.25
CA GLU A 146 -3.68 -8.18 11.63
C GLU A 146 -2.55 -8.35 12.68
N TYR A 147 -1.75 -9.41 12.55
CA TYR A 147 -0.70 -9.75 13.53
C TYR A 147 0.31 -8.61 13.80
N ASP A 148 0.48 -7.71 12.83
CA ASP A 148 1.40 -6.59 12.85
C ASP A 148 0.84 -5.34 13.56
N ARG A 149 -0.48 -5.32 13.81
CA ARG A 149 -1.15 -4.17 14.41
C ARG A 149 -0.58 -3.74 15.77
N PRO A 150 -0.27 -4.65 16.72
CA PRO A 150 0.32 -4.27 17.99
C PRO A 150 1.64 -3.50 17.85
N MET A 151 2.39 -3.70 16.77
CA MET A 151 3.60 -2.94 16.48
C MET A 151 3.27 -1.64 15.73
N THR A 152 2.42 -1.71 14.70
CA THR A 152 2.11 -0.55 13.84
C THR A 152 1.43 0.60 14.57
N GLU A 153 0.63 0.33 15.61
CA GLU A 153 -0.03 1.38 16.41
C GLU A 153 0.95 2.24 17.22
N TYR A 154 2.18 1.74 17.41
CA TYR A 154 3.24 2.35 18.20
C TYR A 154 4.44 2.76 17.36
N LEU A 155 4.29 3.00 16.05
CA LEU A 155 5.40 3.50 15.21
C LEU A 155 5.92 4.88 15.66
N ASN A 156 5.13 5.64 16.42
CA ASN A 156 5.57 6.88 17.09
C ASN A 156 6.24 6.64 18.46
N ASN A 157 6.29 5.39 18.95
CA ASN A 157 6.93 4.97 20.20
C ASN A 157 7.64 3.62 19.97
N ILE A 158 8.82 3.68 19.35
CA ILE A 158 9.62 2.51 18.96
C ILE A 158 9.90 1.55 20.13
N PRO A 159 10.26 2.02 21.35
CA PRO A 159 10.45 1.11 22.49
C PRO A 159 9.23 0.22 22.79
N GLN A 160 8.02 0.78 22.73
CA GLN A 160 6.79 0.01 22.94
C GLN A 160 6.49 -0.93 21.77
N ALA A 161 6.78 -0.51 20.52
CA ALA A 161 6.63 -1.36 19.35
C ALA A 161 7.56 -2.59 19.42
N GLU A 162 8.81 -2.43 19.86
CA GLU A 162 9.75 -3.52 20.09
C GLU A 162 9.33 -4.43 21.27
N ALA A 163 8.84 -3.86 22.36
CA ALA A 163 8.30 -4.66 23.48
C ALA A 163 7.11 -5.55 23.03
N ASN A 164 6.20 -4.98 22.21
CA ASN A 164 5.09 -5.73 21.65
C ASN A 164 5.57 -6.82 20.67
N ARG A 165 6.58 -6.51 19.85
CA ARG A 165 7.21 -7.48 18.93
C ARG A 165 7.77 -8.69 19.68
N GLU A 166 8.51 -8.48 20.77
CA GLU A 166 9.05 -9.58 21.58
C GLU A 166 7.92 -10.37 22.25
N THR A 167 6.85 -9.73 22.71
CA THR A 167 5.67 -10.43 23.28
C THR A 167 5.01 -11.35 22.24
N ILE A 168 4.80 -10.89 21.00
CA ILE A 168 4.22 -11.72 19.93
C ILE A 168 5.16 -12.86 19.53
N LYS A 169 6.46 -12.60 19.48
CA LYS A 169 7.48 -13.63 19.22
C LYS A 169 7.43 -14.75 20.24
N ASP A 170 7.42 -14.39 21.52
CA ASP A 170 7.37 -15.36 22.62
C ASP A 170 6.03 -16.12 22.60
N PHE A 171 4.92 -15.43 22.31
CA PHE A 171 3.61 -16.04 22.17
C PHE A 171 3.56 -17.10 21.05
N PHE A 172 4.17 -16.86 19.89
CA PHE A 172 4.21 -17.83 18.79
C PHE A 172 5.33 -18.86 18.88
N SER A 173 6.20 -18.77 19.88
CA SER A 173 7.29 -19.74 20.07
C SER A 173 6.80 -21.17 20.32
N ILE A 174 5.60 -21.34 20.90
CA ILE A 174 5.02 -22.65 21.23
C ILE A 174 4.49 -23.43 20.03
N ILE A 175 4.38 -22.79 18.86
CA ILE A 175 3.74 -23.40 17.69
C ILE A 175 4.58 -24.60 17.22
N LYS A 176 5.91 -24.44 17.10
CA LYS A 176 6.81 -25.51 16.63
C LYS A 176 6.85 -26.72 17.59
N PRO A 177 7.01 -26.56 18.92
CA PRO A 177 6.91 -27.69 19.86
C PRO A 177 5.60 -28.46 19.82
N ASN A 178 4.52 -27.84 19.34
CA ASN A 178 3.17 -28.41 19.33
C ASN A 178 2.69 -28.82 17.92
N ASP A 179 3.61 -28.96 16.96
CA ASP A 179 3.32 -29.33 15.56
C ASP A 179 2.42 -30.56 15.41
N ALA A 180 2.65 -31.59 16.24
CA ALA A 180 1.83 -32.81 16.23
C ALA A 180 0.34 -32.57 16.50
N PHE A 181 -0.01 -31.47 17.18
CA PHE A 181 -1.37 -31.09 17.54
C PHE A 181 -1.98 -30.07 16.59
N ILE A 182 -1.24 -29.58 15.60
CA ILE A 182 -1.67 -28.52 14.69
C ILE A 182 -1.98 -29.13 13.32
N ARG A 183 -3.15 -28.80 12.77
CA ARG A 183 -3.55 -29.18 11.41
C ARG A 183 -3.12 -28.14 10.40
N PHE A 184 -3.28 -26.87 10.74
CA PHE A 184 -3.04 -25.77 9.82
C PHE A 184 -2.82 -24.47 10.58
N PHE A 185 -1.90 -23.64 10.08
CA PHE A 185 -1.60 -22.33 10.60
C PHE A 185 -1.57 -21.34 9.44
N PHE A 186 -2.31 -20.25 9.58
CA PHE A 186 -2.27 -19.15 8.64
C PHE A 186 -2.26 -17.82 9.38
N MET A 187 -1.35 -16.95 8.96
CA MET A 187 -1.18 -15.63 9.53
C MET A 187 -1.13 -14.58 8.44
N THR A 188 -1.74 -13.43 8.70
CA THR A 188 -1.82 -12.35 7.74
C THR A 188 -1.74 -10.98 8.41
N GLY A 189 -1.27 -9.99 7.65
CA GLY A 189 -1.01 -8.62 8.10
C GLY A 189 -0.74 -7.71 6.91
N VAL A 190 -0.41 -6.45 7.18
CA VAL A 190 -0.02 -5.50 6.13
C VAL A 190 1.47 -5.58 5.86
N SER A 191 2.27 -5.68 6.91
CA SER A 191 3.71 -5.47 6.87
C SER A 191 4.48 -6.69 7.38
N LYS A 192 5.81 -6.63 7.27
CA LYS A 192 6.74 -7.68 7.70
C LYS A 192 7.64 -7.25 8.87
N PHE A 193 7.21 -6.31 9.72
CA PHE A 193 7.98 -5.75 10.88
C PHE A 193 8.67 -6.80 11.76
N SER A 194 8.18 -8.03 11.72
CA SER A 194 8.52 -9.13 12.61
C SER A 194 9.48 -10.17 12.04
N LYS A 195 9.68 -10.24 10.72
CA LYS A 195 10.00 -11.54 10.12
C LYS A 195 11.40 -12.08 10.45
N VAL A 196 12.38 -11.20 10.65
CA VAL A 196 13.78 -11.62 10.84
C VAL A 196 14.08 -12.11 12.27
N SER A 197 13.25 -11.80 13.28
CA SER A 197 13.43 -12.29 14.67
C SER A 197 12.25 -13.06 15.26
N MET A 198 11.01 -12.81 14.80
CA MET A 198 9.82 -13.43 15.41
C MET A 198 9.58 -14.88 14.93
N PHE A 199 10.16 -15.25 13.78
CA PHE A 199 9.97 -16.57 13.17
C PHE A 199 11.28 -17.34 12.98
N SER A 200 12.41 -16.87 13.54
CA SER A 200 13.66 -17.64 13.53
C SER A 200 13.57 -18.93 14.38
N GLY A 201 12.62 -19.00 15.31
CA GLY A 201 12.21 -20.24 15.97
C GLY A 201 11.28 -21.12 15.14
N PHE A 202 10.81 -20.62 13.99
CA PHE A 202 9.69 -21.11 13.19
C PHE A 202 10.13 -21.36 11.73
N ASN A 203 11.10 -22.26 11.54
CA ASN A 203 11.77 -22.52 10.25
C ASN A 203 10.86 -23.02 9.11
N ASN A 204 9.58 -23.32 9.37
CA ASN A 204 8.65 -23.93 8.42
C ASN A 204 7.60 -22.95 7.88
N LEU A 205 7.64 -21.65 8.25
CA LEU A 205 6.67 -20.67 7.76
C LEU A 205 6.90 -20.32 6.29
N ASN A 206 5.98 -20.78 5.44
CA ASN A 206 5.98 -20.47 4.03
C ASN A 206 5.38 -19.08 3.77
N ASP A 207 6.22 -18.10 3.44
CA ASP A 207 5.78 -16.77 3.04
C ASP A 207 5.38 -16.76 1.56
N ILE A 208 4.07 -16.81 1.33
CA ILE A 208 3.47 -16.87 0.01
C ILE A 208 3.22 -15.48 -0.59
N THR A 209 3.65 -14.40 0.09
CA THR A 209 3.38 -13.01 -0.33
C THR A 209 3.83 -12.74 -1.77
N PHE A 210 5.06 -13.14 -2.12
CA PHE A 210 5.66 -12.94 -3.44
C PHE A 210 5.75 -14.24 -4.25
N ASN A 211 5.02 -15.28 -3.84
CA ASN A 211 4.94 -16.51 -4.59
C ASN A 211 3.98 -16.30 -5.79
N PRO A 212 4.43 -16.44 -7.04
CA PRO A 212 3.59 -16.23 -8.23
C PRO A 212 2.30 -17.05 -8.23
N PHE A 213 2.35 -18.26 -7.67
CA PHE A 213 1.19 -19.16 -7.58
C PHE A 213 0.06 -18.59 -6.72
N TYR A 214 0.39 -17.85 -5.66
CA TYR A 214 -0.56 -17.23 -4.75
C TYR A 214 -0.76 -15.73 -5.00
N ALA A 215 -0.22 -15.19 -6.10
CA ALA A 215 -0.29 -13.78 -6.43
C ALA A 215 -1.74 -13.26 -6.41
N ASN A 216 -2.67 -14.07 -6.94
CA ASN A 216 -4.08 -13.75 -7.12
C ASN A 216 -4.99 -14.25 -5.98
N LEU A 217 -4.43 -14.78 -4.89
CA LEU A 217 -5.21 -15.28 -3.73
C LEU A 217 -6.05 -14.16 -3.08
N ALA A 218 -5.60 -12.91 -3.21
CA ALA A 218 -6.28 -11.71 -2.76
C ALA A 218 -6.22 -10.63 -3.86
N GLY A 219 -7.28 -9.85 -4.00
CA GLY A 219 -7.49 -8.99 -5.17
C GLY A 219 -8.33 -9.66 -6.25
N TYR A 220 -8.78 -8.88 -7.23
CA TYR A 220 -9.50 -9.39 -8.40
C TYR A 220 -8.61 -9.35 -9.63
N THR A 221 -8.61 -10.40 -10.44
CA THR A 221 -8.00 -10.36 -11.77
C THR A 221 -8.92 -9.67 -12.77
N GLN A 222 -8.41 -9.36 -13.96
CA GLN A 222 -9.24 -8.86 -15.06
C GLN A 222 -10.36 -9.83 -15.42
N ILE A 223 -10.03 -11.13 -15.50
CA ILE A 223 -10.98 -12.19 -15.85
C ILE A 223 -12.08 -12.29 -14.78
N GLU A 224 -11.71 -12.23 -13.51
CA GLU A 224 -12.68 -12.25 -12.40
C GLU A 224 -13.57 -11.00 -12.38
N LEU A 225 -12.99 -9.83 -12.66
CA LEU A 225 -13.76 -8.59 -12.77
C LEU A 225 -14.84 -8.73 -13.85
N GLU A 226 -14.46 -9.13 -15.06
CA GLU A 226 -15.39 -9.28 -16.18
C GLU A 226 -16.42 -10.39 -15.94
N HIS A 227 -16.03 -11.49 -15.31
CA HIS A 227 -16.93 -12.61 -15.05
C HIS A 227 -17.95 -12.32 -13.94
N TYR A 228 -17.48 -11.92 -12.75
CA TYR A 228 -18.35 -11.79 -11.58
C TYR A 228 -19.13 -10.47 -11.55
N PHE A 229 -18.65 -9.42 -12.23
CA PHE A 229 -19.25 -8.09 -12.19
C PHE A 229 -19.94 -7.69 -13.50
N GLU A 230 -20.30 -8.64 -14.37
CA GLU A 230 -20.89 -8.34 -15.68
C GLU A 230 -22.11 -7.40 -15.61
N GLU A 231 -23.08 -7.68 -14.75
CA GLU A 231 -24.26 -6.82 -14.59
C GLU A 231 -23.89 -5.41 -14.07
N TYR A 232 -22.85 -5.31 -13.24
CA TYR A 232 -22.35 -4.04 -12.71
C TYR A 232 -21.58 -3.23 -13.75
N LEU A 233 -20.84 -3.90 -14.64
CA LEU A 233 -20.18 -3.29 -15.79
C LEU A 233 -21.23 -2.70 -16.73
N GLN A 234 -22.29 -3.44 -17.07
CA GLN A 234 -23.40 -2.95 -17.89
C GLN A 234 -24.05 -1.69 -17.30
N ALA A 235 -24.31 -1.68 -15.99
CA ALA A 235 -24.86 -0.51 -15.33
C ALA A 235 -23.89 0.70 -15.37
N ALA A 236 -22.59 0.47 -15.24
CA ALA A 236 -21.58 1.51 -15.30
C ALA A 236 -21.37 2.07 -16.73
N GLU A 237 -21.47 1.24 -17.77
CA GLU A 237 -21.42 1.67 -19.19
C GLU A 237 -22.50 2.72 -19.46
N ILE A 238 -23.73 2.45 -19.02
CA ILE A 238 -24.87 3.36 -19.15
C ILE A 238 -24.64 4.63 -18.31
N ALA A 239 -24.21 4.49 -17.05
CA ALA A 239 -24.05 5.61 -16.13
C ALA A 239 -22.93 6.58 -16.54
N GLN A 240 -21.85 6.06 -17.14
CA GLN A 240 -20.70 6.86 -17.56
C GLN A 240 -20.75 7.27 -19.04
N ASN A 241 -21.74 6.77 -19.81
CA ASN A 241 -21.83 6.96 -21.25
C ASN A 241 -20.53 6.55 -21.97
N MET A 242 -20.05 5.35 -21.65
CA MET A 242 -18.83 4.76 -22.20
C MET A 242 -19.13 3.37 -22.76
N ASN A 243 -18.42 2.97 -23.80
CA ASN A 243 -18.46 1.56 -24.23
C ASN A 243 -17.61 0.66 -23.31
N ARG A 244 -17.73 -0.66 -23.48
CA ARG A 244 -17.03 -1.65 -22.64
C ARG A 244 -15.53 -1.44 -22.59
N GLU A 245 -14.91 -1.21 -23.75
CA GLU A 245 -13.45 -1.10 -23.88
C GLU A 245 -12.93 0.16 -23.18
N GLU A 246 -13.60 1.29 -23.37
CA GLU A 246 -13.31 2.56 -22.70
C GLU A 246 -13.46 2.42 -21.18
N LEU A 247 -14.56 1.82 -20.72
CA LEU A 247 -14.84 1.63 -19.30
C LEU A 247 -13.77 0.73 -18.65
N LEU A 248 -13.48 -0.43 -19.24
CA LEU A 248 -12.47 -1.36 -18.70
C LEU A 248 -11.07 -0.74 -18.70
N THR A 249 -10.74 0.06 -19.71
CA THR A 249 -9.48 0.82 -19.77
C THR A 249 -9.40 1.81 -18.61
N GLN A 250 -10.45 2.57 -18.34
CA GLN A 250 -10.45 3.50 -17.20
C GLN A 250 -10.43 2.77 -15.87
N ILE A 251 -11.22 1.71 -15.68
CA ILE A 251 -11.20 0.88 -14.46
C ILE A 251 -9.79 0.32 -14.22
N ARG A 252 -9.11 -0.16 -15.28
CA ARG A 252 -7.73 -0.64 -15.19
C ARG A 252 -6.77 0.45 -14.73
N THR A 253 -6.82 1.62 -15.36
CA THR A 253 -5.97 2.78 -15.00
C THR A 253 -6.19 3.24 -13.56
N TRP A 254 -7.44 3.25 -13.10
CA TRP A 254 -7.79 3.72 -11.77
C TRP A 254 -7.49 2.71 -10.66
N TYR A 255 -7.75 1.42 -10.89
CA TYR A 255 -7.85 0.45 -9.79
C TYR A 255 -7.00 -0.81 -9.94
N ASN A 256 -6.40 -1.07 -11.12
CA ASN A 256 -5.47 -2.19 -11.34
C ASN A 256 -4.02 -1.73 -11.27
N GLY A 257 -3.14 -2.65 -10.87
CA GLY A 257 -1.70 -2.52 -11.08
C GLY A 257 -0.89 -3.11 -9.95
N TYR A 258 -1.55 -3.56 -8.88
CA TYR A 258 -0.89 -4.25 -7.77
C TYR A 258 -0.35 -5.60 -8.23
N ASN A 259 0.95 -5.82 -8.07
CA ASN A 259 1.64 -7.03 -8.44
C ASN A 259 2.64 -7.46 -7.34
N TRP A 260 2.53 -8.71 -6.91
CA TRP A 260 3.42 -9.37 -5.96
C TRP A 260 4.11 -10.58 -6.57
N GLY A 261 4.67 -10.44 -7.77
CA GLY A 261 5.35 -11.52 -8.49
C GLY A 261 4.43 -12.38 -9.35
N GLY A 262 3.18 -11.96 -9.59
CA GLY A 262 2.28 -12.60 -10.55
C GLY A 262 2.54 -12.13 -11.99
N GLU A 263 2.01 -12.87 -12.97
CA GLU A 263 2.09 -12.50 -14.38
C GLU A 263 1.26 -11.24 -14.70
N THR A 264 0.13 -11.08 -14.01
CA THR A 264 -0.80 -9.96 -14.19
C THR A 264 -1.03 -9.21 -12.89
N GLY A 265 -1.27 -7.90 -12.98
CA GLY A 265 -1.72 -7.11 -11.85
C GLY A 265 -3.16 -7.45 -11.44
N VAL A 266 -3.47 -7.21 -10.17
CA VAL A 266 -4.82 -7.34 -9.62
C VAL A 266 -5.41 -5.99 -9.25
N TYR A 267 -6.74 -5.94 -9.24
CA TYR A 267 -7.55 -4.84 -8.75
C TYR A 267 -7.67 -4.88 -7.22
N ASN A 268 -7.70 -3.69 -6.60
CA ASN A 268 -8.11 -3.54 -5.22
C ASN A 268 -9.60 -3.89 -5.06
N PRO A 269 -9.99 -4.89 -4.25
CA PRO A 269 -11.38 -5.29 -4.09
C PRO A 269 -12.27 -4.15 -3.57
N PHE A 270 -11.78 -3.39 -2.58
CA PHE A 270 -12.57 -2.33 -1.98
C PHE A 270 -12.84 -1.18 -2.97
N SER A 271 -11.84 -0.77 -3.75
CA SER A 271 -12.03 0.26 -4.77
C SER A 271 -13.05 -0.17 -5.83
N ILE A 272 -12.99 -1.42 -6.31
CA ILE A 272 -13.95 -1.95 -7.29
C ILE A 272 -15.37 -2.01 -6.72
N LEU A 273 -15.53 -2.53 -5.50
CA LEU A 273 -16.84 -2.60 -4.87
C LEU A 273 -17.43 -1.19 -4.67
N CYS A 274 -16.62 -0.22 -4.22
CA CYS A 274 -17.07 1.16 -4.05
C CYS A 274 -17.39 1.84 -5.39
N PHE A 275 -16.58 1.65 -6.43
CA PHE A 275 -16.83 2.16 -7.78
C PHE A 275 -18.22 1.73 -8.28
N PHE A 276 -18.54 0.43 -8.20
CA PHE A 276 -19.83 -0.08 -8.63
C PHE A 276 -21.00 0.37 -7.74
N SER A 277 -20.80 0.42 -6.42
CA SER A 277 -21.81 0.94 -5.49
C SER A 277 -22.13 2.42 -5.72
N ASN A 278 -21.14 3.20 -6.17
CA ASN A 278 -21.29 4.60 -6.54
C ASN A 278 -21.64 4.80 -8.03
N LYS A 279 -22.30 3.82 -8.66
CA LYS A 279 -22.81 3.91 -10.04
C LYS A 279 -21.71 4.21 -11.07
N GLY A 280 -20.52 3.63 -10.88
CA GLY A 280 -19.41 3.79 -11.81
C GLY A 280 -18.67 5.12 -11.69
N LYS A 281 -18.82 5.86 -10.58
CA LYS A 281 -18.05 7.08 -10.35
C LYS A 281 -16.58 6.74 -10.06
N PHE A 282 -15.66 7.30 -10.82
CA PHE A 282 -14.23 7.21 -10.51
C PHE A 282 -13.86 8.14 -9.35
N ALA A 283 -13.22 7.58 -8.32
CA ALA A 283 -12.75 8.29 -7.13
C ALA A 283 -11.68 7.48 -6.36
N ASN A 284 -11.09 8.11 -5.35
CA ASN A 284 -10.04 7.55 -4.49
C ASN A 284 -10.64 6.83 -3.26
N TYR A 285 -11.25 5.67 -3.47
CA TYR A 285 -11.95 4.89 -2.45
C TYR A 285 -11.05 4.23 -1.40
N TRP A 286 -9.93 3.62 -1.79
CA TRP A 286 -9.05 2.86 -0.91
C TRP A 286 -8.19 3.76 -0.02
N PHE A 287 -7.70 4.88 -0.54
CA PHE A 287 -6.77 5.73 0.21
C PHE A 287 -7.44 6.42 1.41
N GLU A 288 -8.72 6.79 1.31
CA GLU A 288 -9.50 7.45 2.38
C GLU A 288 -9.65 6.60 3.66
N THR A 289 -9.19 5.36 3.64
CA THR A 289 -9.54 4.33 4.61
C THR A 289 -8.53 4.12 5.74
N GLY A 290 -7.41 4.84 5.67
CA GLY A 290 -6.34 4.79 6.65
C GLY A 290 -5.22 5.70 6.20
N THR A 291 -5.39 7.02 6.41
CA THR A 291 -4.38 8.02 6.06
C THR A 291 -3.04 7.65 6.69
N PRO A 292 -1.97 7.48 5.91
CA PRO A 292 -0.69 7.02 6.43
C PRO A 292 0.10 8.20 7.00
N THR A 293 -0.45 8.90 7.99
CA THR A 293 0.15 10.12 8.57
C THR A 293 1.59 9.91 9.02
N PHE A 294 1.87 8.75 9.63
CA PHE A 294 3.23 8.34 9.98
C PHE A 294 4.14 8.22 8.75
N LEU A 295 3.66 7.60 7.67
CA LEU A 295 4.46 7.39 6.46
C LEU A 295 4.76 8.70 5.75
N VAL A 296 3.75 9.58 5.64
CA VAL A 296 3.90 10.92 5.07
C VAL A 296 4.91 11.72 5.89
N LYS A 297 4.83 11.65 7.22
CA LYS A 297 5.79 12.28 8.11
C LYS A 297 7.21 11.75 7.85
N LEU A 298 7.40 10.43 7.89
CA LEU A 298 8.69 9.77 7.63
C LEU A 298 9.29 10.16 6.27
N ILE A 299 8.47 10.14 5.22
CA ILE A 299 8.87 10.51 3.86
C ILE A 299 9.31 11.97 3.79
N SER A 300 8.52 12.88 4.39
CA SER A 300 8.80 14.31 4.42
C SER A 300 10.08 14.64 5.21
N GLU A 301 10.31 13.96 6.35
CA GLU A 301 11.52 14.12 7.16
C GLU A 301 12.78 13.58 6.45
N LYS A 302 12.62 12.52 5.63
CA LYS A 302 13.69 11.98 4.78
C LYS A 302 13.85 12.72 3.44
N PHE A 303 13.05 13.76 3.17
CA PHE A 303 13.08 14.52 1.91
C PHE A 303 12.87 13.66 0.65
N LEU A 304 12.08 12.60 0.75
CA LEU A 304 11.73 11.75 -0.39
C LEU A 304 10.42 12.25 -1.01
N TYR A 305 10.32 12.30 -2.34
CA TYR A 305 9.13 12.82 -3.02
C TYR A 305 8.90 12.25 -4.43
N ASP A 306 9.96 11.77 -5.10
CA ASP A 306 9.84 11.06 -6.38
C ASP A 306 9.77 9.54 -6.17
N PHE A 307 8.63 8.95 -6.55
CA PHE A 307 8.39 7.52 -6.49
C PHE A 307 7.81 6.96 -7.81
N GLU A 308 7.98 7.67 -8.93
CA GLU A 308 7.46 7.24 -10.24
C GLU A 308 8.13 5.94 -10.72
N GLU A 309 9.47 5.87 -10.60
CA GLU A 309 10.25 4.66 -10.86
C GLU A 309 11.41 4.54 -9.87
N ILE A 310 11.38 3.51 -9.02
CA ILE A 310 12.45 3.20 -8.07
C ILE A 310 13.10 1.87 -8.44
N LEU A 311 14.41 1.91 -8.63
CA LEU A 311 15.21 0.70 -8.80
C LEU A 311 15.59 0.13 -7.42
N ALA A 312 15.18 -1.11 -7.16
CA ALA A 312 15.51 -1.85 -5.96
C ALA A 312 15.97 -3.28 -6.30
N ASP A 313 16.44 -4.01 -5.31
CA ASP A 313 16.67 -5.45 -5.37
C ASP A 313 15.76 -6.19 -4.38
N GLU A 314 15.83 -7.53 -4.36
CA GLU A 314 14.96 -8.36 -3.52
C GLU A 314 15.16 -8.15 -2.01
N SER A 315 16.27 -7.53 -1.56
CA SER A 315 16.48 -7.23 -0.15
C SER A 315 15.45 -6.24 0.41
N ILE A 316 14.79 -5.45 -0.46
CA ILE A 316 13.67 -4.57 -0.10
C ILE A 316 12.50 -5.33 0.55
N PHE A 317 12.39 -6.64 0.31
CA PHE A 317 11.36 -7.47 0.93
C PHE A 317 11.71 -7.93 2.35
N SER A 318 12.99 -7.84 2.74
CA SER A 318 13.53 -8.33 4.02
C SER A 318 14.13 -7.24 4.90
N ASN A 319 14.47 -6.07 4.35
CA ASN A 319 15.12 -4.96 5.05
C ASN A 319 14.13 -4.16 5.90
N PHE A 320 13.63 -4.79 6.96
CA PHE A 320 12.67 -4.14 7.84
C PHE A 320 13.13 -4.13 9.30
N ARG A 321 13.56 -2.96 9.75
CA ARG A 321 14.07 -2.69 11.10
C ARG A 321 13.25 -1.56 11.72
N LEU A 322 12.69 -1.76 12.92
CA LEU A 322 11.90 -0.72 13.59
C LEU A 322 12.77 0.49 13.98
N ASP A 323 14.08 0.28 14.17
CA ASP A 323 15.06 1.31 14.50
C ASP A 323 15.63 2.06 13.28
N ASP A 324 15.46 1.52 12.07
CA ASP A 324 15.77 2.20 10.81
C ASP A 324 14.75 1.84 9.74
N LEU A 325 13.67 2.62 9.71
CA LEU A 325 12.54 2.39 8.81
C LEU A 325 12.86 2.87 7.40
N ASP A 326 13.04 1.94 6.48
CA ASP A 326 13.11 2.25 5.05
C ASP A 326 11.73 2.63 4.49
N ALA A 327 11.61 3.85 3.98
CA ALA A 327 10.35 4.40 3.49
C ALA A 327 9.85 3.67 2.24
N VAL A 328 10.76 3.23 1.36
CA VAL A 328 10.40 2.52 0.12
C VAL A 328 9.83 1.14 0.44
N SER A 329 10.48 0.40 1.34
CA SER A 329 9.98 -0.90 1.85
C SER A 329 8.61 -0.75 2.50
N LEU A 330 8.40 0.29 3.31
CA LEU A 330 7.11 0.61 3.92
C LEU A 330 6.02 0.85 2.87
N LEU A 331 6.29 1.72 1.89
CA LEU A 331 5.36 2.04 0.81
C LEU A 331 4.96 0.79 0.01
N LEU A 332 5.93 -0.10 -0.27
CA LEU A 332 5.69 -1.35 -0.98
C LEU A 332 4.80 -2.32 -0.18
N GLN A 333 5.09 -2.53 1.10
CA GLN A 333 4.32 -3.43 1.95
C GLN A 333 2.90 -2.91 2.23
N THR A 334 2.77 -1.60 2.41
CA THR A 334 1.48 -0.96 2.67
C THR A 334 0.64 -0.75 1.41
N GLY A 335 1.18 -1.02 0.22
CA GLY A 335 0.45 -0.99 -1.05
C GLY A 335 0.45 0.36 -1.77
N TYR A 336 1.26 1.32 -1.32
CA TYR A 336 1.43 2.59 -2.04
C TYR A 336 2.40 2.47 -3.22
N LEU A 337 3.32 1.51 -3.15
CA LEU A 337 4.14 1.07 -4.27
C LEU A 337 3.90 -0.40 -4.59
N THR A 338 4.25 -0.79 -5.80
CA THR A 338 4.17 -2.16 -6.28
C THR A 338 5.28 -2.47 -7.27
N VAL A 339 5.51 -3.75 -7.56
CA VAL A 339 6.49 -4.17 -8.56
C VAL A 339 5.90 -3.95 -9.96
N LYS A 340 6.36 -2.94 -10.68
CA LYS A 340 5.92 -2.65 -12.06
C LYS A 340 6.62 -3.56 -13.06
N ARG A 341 7.90 -3.87 -12.81
CA ARG A 341 8.72 -4.72 -13.69
C ARG A 341 9.82 -5.43 -12.89
N ARG A 342 10.14 -6.66 -13.27
CA ARG A 342 11.28 -7.43 -12.75
C ARG A 342 12.22 -7.82 -13.89
N LYS A 343 13.53 -7.63 -13.69
CA LYS A 343 14.57 -8.05 -14.64
C LYS A 343 15.73 -8.71 -13.87
N GLY A 344 15.72 -10.03 -13.81
CA GLY A 344 16.61 -10.79 -12.92
C GLY A 344 16.33 -10.44 -11.46
N GLN A 345 17.36 -10.02 -10.73
CA GLN A 345 17.26 -9.57 -9.33
C GLN A 345 16.82 -8.09 -9.20
N ARG A 346 16.74 -7.35 -10.32
CA ARG A 346 16.33 -5.93 -10.30
C ARG A 346 14.81 -5.81 -10.31
N LEU A 347 14.31 -4.99 -9.40
CA LEU A 347 12.91 -4.63 -9.26
C LEU A 347 12.74 -3.16 -9.61
N TYR A 348 11.76 -2.87 -10.46
CA TYR A 348 11.32 -1.51 -10.74
C TYR A 348 9.99 -1.31 -10.02
N LEU A 349 10.01 -0.48 -8.99
CA LEU A 349 8.86 -0.15 -8.18
C LEU A 349 8.24 1.16 -8.66
N GLY A 350 6.94 1.30 -8.47
CA GLY A 350 6.21 2.54 -8.77
C GLY A 350 4.79 2.46 -8.22
N TYR A 351 4.01 3.51 -8.45
CA TYR A 351 2.60 3.53 -8.05
C TYR A 351 1.81 2.40 -8.73
N PRO A 352 0.91 1.70 -8.01
CA PRO A 352 0.09 0.66 -8.64
C PRO A 352 -0.82 1.25 -9.70
N ASN A 353 -1.54 2.33 -9.36
CA ASN A 353 -2.61 2.89 -10.18
C ASN A 353 -2.79 4.40 -9.96
N HIS A 354 -3.70 5.01 -10.72
CA HIS A 354 -4.00 6.44 -10.63
C HIS A 354 -4.52 6.86 -9.26
N GLU A 355 -5.41 6.06 -8.65
CA GLU A 355 -5.98 6.34 -7.32
C GLU A 355 -4.90 6.55 -6.26
N VAL A 356 -3.95 5.62 -6.19
CA VAL A 356 -2.87 5.63 -5.20
C VAL A 356 -1.87 6.73 -5.50
N ARG A 357 -1.51 6.93 -6.78
CA ARG A 357 -0.61 7.99 -7.22
C ARG A 357 -1.12 9.36 -6.81
N GLN A 358 -2.36 9.69 -7.22
CA GLN A 358 -2.97 10.99 -6.96
C GLN A 358 -3.08 11.25 -5.45
N SER A 359 -3.58 10.26 -4.71
CA SER A 359 -3.79 10.40 -3.27
C SER A 359 -2.46 10.55 -2.51
N LEU A 360 -1.43 9.76 -2.84
CA LEU A 360 -0.14 9.88 -2.16
C LEU A 360 0.50 11.24 -2.43
N ILE A 361 0.53 11.70 -3.69
CA ILE A 361 1.09 13.02 -4.06
C ILE A 361 0.40 14.14 -3.27
N GLN A 362 -0.94 14.12 -3.19
CA GLN A 362 -1.71 15.10 -2.42
C GLN A 362 -1.34 15.10 -0.94
N HIS A 363 -1.16 13.92 -0.34
CA HIS A 363 -0.78 13.79 1.07
C HIS A 363 0.67 14.18 1.33
N LEU A 364 1.58 13.86 0.41
CA LEU A 364 2.97 14.31 0.48
C LEU A 364 3.03 15.83 0.42
N LEU A 365 2.34 16.45 -0.53
CA LEU A 365 2.28 17.92 -0.65
C LEU A 365 1.81 18.56 0.66
N ALA A 366 0.70 18.07 1.23
CA ALA A 366 0.21 18.54 2.53
C ALA A 366 1.23 18.32 3.67
N GLY A 367 1.93 17.18 3.66
CA GLY A 367 3.00 16.88 4.63
C GLY A 367 4.20 17.82 4.53
N TYR A 368 4.64 18.15 3.32
CA TYR A 368 5.69 19.14 3.07
C TYR A 368 5.26 20.56 3.44
N MET A 369 3.97 20.89 3.28
CA MET A 369 3.38 22.16 3.70
C MET A 369 3.05 22.21 5.21
N LYS A 370 3.17 21.10 5.94
CA LYS A 370 2.74 20.93 7.34
C LYS A 370 1.26 21.24 7.57
N GLU A 371 0.42 21.02 6.57
CA GLU A 371 -1.03 21.16 6.69
C GLU A 371 -1.64 19.92 7.37
N THR A 372 -2.64 20.13 8.22
CA THR A 372 -3.33 19.04 8.94
C THR A 372 -4.33 18.29 8.08
N THR A 373 -4.79 18.89 6.97
CA THR A 373 -5.78 18.32 6.07
C THR A 373 -5.25 18.25 4.65
N PRO A 374 -5.17 17.06 4.05
CA PRO A 374 -4.73 16.87 2.68
C PRO A 374 -5.86 17.30 1.74
N SER A 375 -5.92 18.58 1.40
CA SER A 375 -6.80 19.10 0.36
C SER A 375 -5.96 19.62 -0.80
N VAL A 376 -6.38 19.33 -2.04
CA VAL A 376 -5.83 20.04 -3.19
C VAL A 376 -6.30 21.48 -3.05
N SER A 377 -5.42 22.33 -2.54
CA SER A 377 -5.70 23.75 -2.41
C SER A 377 -6.14 24.30 -3.78
N PRO A 378 -7.16 25.17 -3.86
CA PRO A 378 -7.53 25.85 -5.11
C PRO A 378 -6.34 26.49 -5.83
N LEU A 379 -5.27 26.80 -5.09
CA LEU A 379 -4.00 27.27 -5.63
C LEU A 379 -3.33 26.31 -6.60
N VAL A 380 -3.44 24.99 -6.42
CA VAL A 380 -2.85 24.01 -7.34
C VAL A 380 -3.48 24.11 -8.72
N TRP A 381 -4.81 24.25 -8.79
CA TRP A 381 -5.52 24.46 -10.05
C TRP A 381 -5.21 25.81 -10.68
N GLN A 382 -5.07 26.86 -9.86
CA GLN A 382 -4.63 28.17 -10.35
C GLN A 382 -3.20 28.15 -10.92
N ILE A 383 -2.31 27.33 -10.35
CA ILE A 383 -0.97 27.08 -10.91
C ILE A 383 -1.09 26.36 -12.25
N ALA A 384 -1.96 25.36 -12.36
CA ALA A 384 -2.20 24.63 -13.61
C ALA A 384 -2.67 25.56 -14.74
N ASP A 385 -3.69 26.37 -14.47
CA ASP A 385 -4.26 27.32 -15.43
C ASP A 385 -3.22 28.37 -15.83
N ALA A 386 -2.52 28.95 -14.86
CA ALA A 386 -1.47 29.93 -15.11
C ALA A 386 -0.32 29.36 -15.96
N PHE A 387 0.09 28.11 -15.69
CA PHE A 387 1.15 27.46 -16.45
C PHE A 387 0.71 27.14 -17.89
N ALA A 388 -0.52 26.66 -18.07
CA ALA A 388 -1.11 26.40 -19.40
C ALA A 388 -1.23 27.68 -20.24
N GLU A 389 -1.53 28.82 -19.61
CA GLU A 389 -1.54 30.16 -20.24
C GLU A 389 -0.14 30.76 -20.49
N LYS A 390 0.94 30.05 -20.12
CA LYS A 390 2.33 30.55 -20.12
C LYS A 390 2.53 31.80 -19.25
N GLY A 391 1.68 32.01 -18.25
CA GLY A 391 1.72 33.13 -17.31
C GLY A 391 2.69 32.90 -16.15
N LEU A 392 4.00 32.86 -16.41
CA LEU A 392 5.00 32.54 -15.39
C LEU A 392 4.98 33.45 -14.16
N GLU A 393 4.65 34.73 -14.31
CA GLU A 393 4.48 35.64 -13.17
C GLU A 393 3.35 35.18 -12.22
N LYS A 394 2.23 34.70 -12.79
CA LYS A 394 1.13 34.14 -12.02
C LYS A 394 1.56 32.83 -11.34
N VAL A 395 2.31 31.97 -12.05
CA VAL A 395 2.87 30.72 -11.49
C VAL A 395 3.74 31.02 -10.26
N VAL A 396 4.69 31.94 -10.39
CA VAL A 396 5.56 32.39 -9.27
C VAL A 396 4.73 32.95 -8.12
N LYS A 397 3.74 33.79 -8.41
CA LYS A 397 2.85 34.36 -7.39
C LYS A 397 2.13 33.27 -6.61
N PHE A 398 1.55 32.27 -7.28
CA PHE A 398 0.82 31.20 -6.61
C PHE A 398 1.74 30.27 -5.82
N PHE A 399 2.92 29.92 -6.35
CA PHE A 399 3.92 29.17 -5.58
C PHE A 399 4.38 29.94 -4.33
N ASN A 400 4.56 31.26 -4.41
CA ASN A 400 4.90 32.07 -3.23
C ASN A 400 3.81 32.07 -2.16
N ILE A 401 2.53 31.96 -2.53
CA ILE A 401 1.45 31.80 -1.55
C ILE A 401 1.52 30.41 -0.90
N VAL A 402 1.83 29.37 -1.68
CA VAL A 402 2.07 28.01 -1.15
C VAL A 402 3.23 28.01 -0.15
N PHE A 403 4.36 28.66 -0.48
CA PHE A 403 5.52 28.74 0.42
C PHE A 403 5.25 29.57 1.68
N ALA A 404 4.39 30.58 1.61
CA ALA A 404 4.04 31.40 2.77
C ALA A 404 3.34 30.61 3.89
N ASN A 405 2.73 29.46 3.58
CA ASN A 405 2.09 28.59 4.55
C ASN A 405 3.09 27.71 5.33
N ILE A 406 4.36 27.66 4.93
CA ILE A 406 5.36 26.78 5.54
C ILE A 406 5.95 27.44 6.80
N PRO A 407 5.95 26.75 7.97
CA PRO A 407 6.54 27.27 9.21
C PRO A 407 7.99 27.74 9.05
N TYR A 408 8.32 28.88 9.67
CA TYR A 408 9.62 29.54 9.48
C TYR A 408 10.84 28.66 9.83
N GLN A 409 10.71 27.77 10.83
CA GLN A 409 11.74 26.89 11.36
C GLN A 409 12.26 25.92 10.29
N ILE A 410 11.43 25.57 9.31
CA ILE A 410 11.75 24.65 8.22
C ILE A 410 12.71 25.30 7.22
N PHE A 411 12.61 26.62 7.04
CA PHE A 411 13.49 27.36 6.13
C PHE A 411 14.85 27.69 6.77
N GLU A 412 14.98 27.66 8.10
CA GLU A 412 16.23 27.94 8.80
C GLU A 412 17.30 26.87 8.54
N GLU A 413 16.90 25.65 8.15
CA GLU A 413 17.79 24.56 7.74
C GLU A 413 18.31 24.67 6.29
N LYS A 414 17.99 25.76 5.56
CA LYS A 414 18.47 26.07 4.19
C LYS A 414 18.54 24.85 3.25
N SER A 415 17.41 24.17 2.98
CA SER A 415 17.40 23.13 1.95
C SER A 415 16.55 23.53 0.74
N GLU A 416 17.23 23.76 -0.37
CA GLU A 416 16.66 23.83 -1.74
C GLU A 416 15.64 22.71 -2.01
N ARG A 417 15.88 21.56 -1.36
CA ARG A 417 15.06 20.36 -1.37
C ARG A 417 13.57 20.61 -1.06
N TYR A 418 13.23 21.54 -0.16
CA TYR A 418 11.82 21.84 0.12
C TYR A 418 11.12 22.53 -1.05
N TYR A 419 11.77 23.53 -1.67
CA TYR A 419 11.21 24.20 -2.84
C TYR A 419 11.07 23.23 -4.00
N HIS A 420 12.12 22.43 -4.23
CA HIS A 420 12.11 21.43 -5.28
C HIS A 420 11.00 20.39 -5.07
N ALA A 421 10.87 19.81 -3.87
CA ALA A 421 9.83 18.83 -3.56
C ALA A 421 8.41 19.39 -3.78
N ILE A 422 8.12 20.61 -3.31
CA ILE A 422 6.80 21.21 -3.46
C ILE A 422 6.48 21.51 -4.91
N ILE A 423 7.42 22.11 -5.65
CA ILE A 423 7.23 22.42 -7.07
C ILE A 423 7.02 21.13 -7.86
N PHE A 424 7.83 20.11 -7.59
CA PHE A 424 7.72 18.79 -8.20
C PHE A 424 6.34 18.15 -7.93
N LEU A 425 5.92 18.08 -6.67
CA LEU A 425 4.64 17.49 -6.28
C LEU A 425 3.44 18.24 -6.87
N VAL A 426 3.49 19.57 -6.95
CA VAL A 426 2.45 20.38 -7.60
C VAL A 426 2.36 20.05 -9.09
N PHE A 427 3.48 20.01 -9.81
CA PHE A 427 3.48 19.67 -11.24
C PHE A 427 3.01 18.24 -11.53
N LEU A 428 3.38 17.27 -10.69
CA LEU A 428 2.85 15.90 -10.81
C LEU A 428 1.34 15.82 -10.55
N LEU A 429 0.82 16.62 -9.61
CA LEU A 429 -0.59 16.62 -9.22
C LEU A 429 -1.50 17.21 -10.31
N ILE A 430 -1.00 18.21 -11.04
CA ILE A 430 -1.72 18.83 -12.17
C ILE A 430 -1.59 18.02 -13.49
N GLY A 431 -0.85 16.90 -13.46
CA GLY A 431 -0.82 15.92 -14.54
C GLY A 431 0.36 16.04 -15.52
N TYR A 432 1.39 16.83 -15.20
CA TYR A 432 2.59 16.86 -16.04
C TYR A 432 3.59 15.76 -15.68
N GLU A 433 4.31 15.27 -16.69
CA GLU A 433 5.44 14.38 -16.50
C GLU A 433 6.66 15.19 -16.06
N MET A 434 7.14 14.95 -14.84
CA MET A 434 8.31 15.61 -14.29
C MET A 434 9.32 14.59 -13.80
N GLN A 435 10.60 14.81 -14.11
CA GLN A 435 11.72 14.01 -13.61
C GLN A 435 12.57 14.88 -12.69
N SER A 436 12.97 14.35 -11.54
CA SER A 436 13.85 15.01 -10.57
C SER A 436 15.27 14.48 -10.65
N GLU A 437 16.25 15.33 -10.35
CA GLU A 437 17.67 14.98 -10.18
C GLU A 437 18.26 14.21 -11.38
N VAL A 438 17.94 14.66 -12.58
CA VAL A 438 18.24 13.97 -13.83
C VAL A 438 19.74 14.00 -14.12
N SER A 439 20.39 12.85 -14.07
CA SER A 439 21.81 12.71 -14.38
C SER A 439 22.08 12.88 -15.89
N THR A 440 23.18 13.57 -16.19
CA THR A 440 23.74 13.80 -17.53
C THR A 440 25.24 13.57 -17.49
N SER A 441 25.91 13.56 -18.65
CA SER A 441 27.38 13.42 -18.71
C SER A 441 28.12 14.58 -18.02
N GLU A 442 27.51 15.77 -17.97
CA GLU A 442 28.14 17.01 -17.49
C GLU A 442 27.69 17.44 -16.09
N GLY A 443 26.78 16.67 -15.48
CA GLY A 443 26.26 16.94 -14.15
C GLY A 443 24.81 16.48 -13.96
N ARG A 444 24.11 17.10 -13.02
CA ARG A 444 22.76 16.71 -12.62
C ARG A 444 21.83 17.91 -12.74
N VAL A 445 20.78 17.77 -13.55
CA VAL A 445 19.71 18.76 -13.66
C VAL A 445 18.79 18.62 -12.47
N ASP A 446 18.31 19.72 -11.91
CA ASP A 446 17.37 19.63 -10.79
C ASP A 446 16.04 19.02 -11.24
N ALA A 447 15.44 19.53 -12.31
CA ALA A 447 14.23 18.92 -12.85
C ALA A 447 14.04 19.09 -14.36
N VAL A 448 13.27 18.17 -14.94
CA VAL A 448 12.83 18.27 -16.32
C VAL A 448 11.33 18.01 -16.39
N LEU A 449 10.58 18.97 -16.93
CA LEU A 449 9.14 18.88 -17.13
C LEU A 449 8.86 18.69 -18.62
N GLN A 450 8.06 17.70 -18.96
CA GLN A 450 7.71 17.37 -20.34
C GLN A 450 6.21 17.54 -20.58
N THR A 451 5.87 18.27 -21.64
CA THR A 451 4.51 18.36 -22.19
C THR A 451 4.45 17.64 -23.55
N GLU A 452 3.28 17.63 -24.20
CA GLU A 452 3.16 17.09 -25.56
C GLU A 452 4.08 17.81 -26.55
N LYS A 453 4.30 19.13 -26.38
CA LYS A 453 4.99 19.99 -27.35
C LYS A 453 6.32 20.55 -26.85
N GLU A 454 6.52 20.61 -25.55
CA GLU A 454 7.60 21.37 -24.92
C GLU A 454 8.36 20.52 -23.88
N ILE A 455 9.63 20.83 -23.70
CA ILE A 455 10.49 20.28 -22.65
C ILE A 455 11.09 21.46 -21.89
N TYR A 456 10.81 21.55 -20.60
CA TYR A 456 11.40 22.53 -19.72
C TYR A 456 12.56 21.90 -18.96
N VAL A 457 13.75 22.44 -19.13
CA VAL A 457 14.94 22.09 -18.35
C VAL A 457 15.04 23.11 -17.22
N ILE A 458 14.92 22.65 -15.98
CA ILE A 458 14.67 23.48 -14.81
C ILE A 458 15.85 23.39 -13.83
N GLU A 459 16.31 24.54 -13.35
CA GLU A 459 17.36 24.66 -12.34
C GLU A 459 16.93 25.64 -11.24
N PHE A 460 17.20 25.29 -9.99
CA PHE A 460 16.92 26.10 -8.82
C PHE A 460 18.22 26.67 -8.25
N LYS A 461 18.15 27.89 -7.70
CA LYS A 461 19.24 28.52 -6.97
C LYS A 461 18.73 29.17 -5.70
N VAL A 462 19.27 28.75 -4.56
CA VAL A 462 18.97 29.35 -3.25
C VAL A 462 19.98 30.46 -2.96
N GLU A 463 19.49 31.65 -2.62
CA GLU A 463 20.30 32.87 -2.38
C GLU A 463 21.10 33.39 -3.60
N ASP A 464 20.92 32.82 -4.78
CA ASP A 464 21.51 33.25 -6.07
C ASP A 464 20.44 33.68 -7.10
N SER A 465 20.83 34.24 -8.26
CA SER A 465 19.89 34.78 -9.26
C SER A 465 19.40 33.73 -10.28
N ALA A 466 18.29 34.02 -10.96
CA ALA A 466 17.75 33.10 -11.96
C ALA A 466 18.64 33.02 -13.21
N GLU A 467 19.45 34.04 -13.49
CA GLU A 467 20.46 34.00 -14.56
C GLU A 467 21.57 33.00 -14.28
N VAL A 468 21.99 32.85 -13.02
CA VAL A 468 23.00 31.83 -12.65
C VAL A 468 22.45 30.44 -12.94
N ALA A 469 21.17 30.20 -12.63
CA ALA A 469 20.48 28.96 -12.95
C ALA A 469 20.46 28.69 -14.46
N LEU A 470 20.05 29.68 -15.27
CA LEU A 470 20.06 29.56 -16.74
C LEU A 470 21.47 29.37 -17.32
N ALA A 471 22.47 30.07 -16.79
CA ALA A 471 23.85 29.96 -17.22
C ALA A 471 24.37 28.54 -16.97
N GLN A 472 24.07 27.94 -15.81
CA GLN A 472 24.44 26.56 -15.53
C GLN A 472 23.80 25.58 -16.53
N ILE A 473 22.50 25.72 -16.81
CA ILE A 473 21.82 24.86 -17.80
C ILE A 473 22.51 24.94 -19.16
N LYS A 474 22.93 26.14 -19.58
CA LYS A 474 23.62 26.37 -20.86
C LYS A 474 25.04 25.86 -20.89
N GLU A 475 25.82 26.13 -19.86
CA GLU A 475 27.22 25.72 -19.74
C GLU A 475 27.32 24.19 -19.74
N LYS A 476 26.46 23.53 -18.96
CA LYS A 476 26.41 22.07 -18.84
C LYS A 476 25.61 21.40 -19.96
N LYS A 477 24.96 22.19 -20.81
CA LYS A 477 24.21 21.74 -21.98
C LYS A 477 23.20 20.64 -21.69
N TYR A 478 22.52 20.74 -20.55
CA TYR A 478 21.56 19.74 -20.08
C TYR A 478 20.43 19.42 -21.07
N TYR A 479 20.15 20.35 -21.99
CA TYR A 479 19.15 20.21 -23.03
C TYR A 479 19.54 19.29 -24.21
N GLU A 480 20.83 19.02 -24.45
CA GLU A 480 21.30 18.37 -25.71
C GLU A 480 20.62 17.03 -25.96
N LYS A 481 20.43 16.22 -24.90
CA LYS A 481 19.80 14.91 -25.02
C LYS A 481 18.32 14.94 -25.43
N TYR A 482 17.67 16.11 -25.39
CA TYR A 482 16.26 16.27 -25.74
C TYR A 482 16.02 16.79 -27.16
N LEU A 483 17.07 17.25 -27.86
CA LEU A 483 16.96 17.89 -29.17
C LEU A 483 16.38 16.97 -30.26
N HIS A 484 16.57 15.66 -30.12
CA HIS A 484 16.08 14.65 -31.07
C HIS A 484 14.57 14.38 -30.96
N LEU A 485 13.90 14.87 -29.91
CA LEU A 485 12.49 14.56 -29.63
C LEU A 485 11.49 15.41 -30.43
N GLY A 486 11.97 16.35 -31.25
CA GLY A 486 11.11 17.22 -32.05
C GLY A 486 10.33 18.28 -31.26
N LYS A 487 10.46 18.31 -29.93
CA LYS A 487 9.81 19.26 -29.03
C LYS A 487 10.57 20.58 -28.94
N THR A 488 9.88 21.65 -28.54
CA THR A 488 10.51 22.93 -28.22
C THR A 488 11.20 22.82 -26.85
N VAL A 489 12.48 23.17 -26.77
CA VAL A 489 13.21 23.13 -25.50
C VAL A 489 13.24 24.53 -24.89
N LEU A 490 12.83 24.60 -23.63
CA LEU A 490 12.69 25.78 -22.82
C LEU A 490 13.61 25.64 -21.60
N LEU A 491 14.38 26.67 -21.29
CA LEU A 491 15.28 26.71 -20.13
C LEU A 491 14.61 27.57 -19.07
N LEU A 492 14.44 27.04 -17.86
CA LEU A 492 13.71 27.70 -16.78
C LEU A 492 14.59 27.79 -15.52
N GLY A 493 14.98 29.00 -15.15
CA GLY A 493 15.77 29.27 -13.95
C GLY A 493 14.91 29.87 -12.84
N PHE A 494 15.01 29.32 -11.62
CA PHE A 494 14.35 29.85 -10.44
C PHE A 494 15.36 30.39 -9.42
N SER A 495 15.13 31.61 -8.93
CA SER A 495 15.82 32.19 -7.78
C SER A 495 14.94 32.09 -6.54
N CYS A 496 15.36 31.30 -5.56
CA CYS A 496 14.71 31.16 -4.27
C CYS A 496 15.45 31.98 -3.23
N LYS A 497 14.86 33.08 -2.74
CA LYS A 497 15.42 33.92 -1.66
C LYS A 497 14.34 34.31 -0.68
N ASN A 498 14.70 34.52 0.58
CA ASN A 498 13.76 35.00 1.62
C ASN A 498 12.45 34.19 1.66
N LYS A 499 12.54 32.85 1.67
CA LYS A 499 11.39 31.96 1.88
C LYS A 499 10.38 31.94 0.71
N GLY A 500 10.84 32.21 -0.51
CA GLY A 500 10.01 32.17 -1.73
C GLY A 500 10.83 32.32 -3.01
N ILE A 501 10.15 32.22 -4.16
CA ILE A 501 10.71 32.51 -5.48
C ILE A 501 10.71 34.03 -5.68
N LYS A 502 11.89 34.63 -5.85
CA LYS A 502 12.03 36.06 -6.14
C LYS A 502 12.07 36.36 -7.62
N GLU A 503 12.64 35.46 -8.39
CA GLU A 503 12.84 35.64 -9.82
C GLU A 503 12.65 34.30 -10.53
N CYS A 504 12.02 34.34 -11.70
CA CYS A 504 11.90 33.21 -12.59
C CYS A 504 12.19 33.72 -14.00
N LYS A 505 13.09 33.03 -14.72
CA LYS A 505 13.42 33.35 -16.10
C LYS A 505 13.21 32.16 -16.99
N LEU A 506 12.55 32.41 -18.12
CA LEU A 506 12.32 31.44 -19.17
C LEU A 506 13.02 31.91 -20.44
N GLU A 507 13.77 31.01 -21.04
CA GLU A 507 14.41 31.23 -22.33
C GLU A 507 14.06 30.09 -23.28
N THR A 508 13.69 30.42 -24.52
CA THR A 508 13.54 29.39 -25.56
C THR A 508 14.90 29.12 -26.17
N LEU A 509 15.30 27.84 -26.22
CA LEU A 509 16.54 27.46 -26.88
C LEU A 509 16.40 27.72 -28.39
N GLU A 510 17.15 28.69 -28.90
CA GLU A 510 17.28 28.92 -30.34
C GLU A 510 18.06 27.76 -30.95
N ARG A 511 17.50 27.14 -31.99
CA ARG A 511 18.07 25.95 -32.67
C ARG A 511 19.16 26.31 -33.67
#